data_AF-A0AAP3E527-F1
#
_entry.id   AF-A0AAP3E527-F1
#
_cell.length_a   1.000
_cell.length_b   1.000
_cell.length_c   1.000
_cell.angle_alpha   90.00
_cell.angle_beta   90.00
_cell.angle_gamma   90.00
#
_symmetry.space_group_name_H-M   'P 1'
#
loop_
_entity.id
_entity.type
_entity.pdbx_description
1 polymer ?
#
loop_
_entity_poly.entity_id
_entity_poly.type
_entity_poly.pdbx_seq_one_letter_code
_entity_poly.pdbx_strand_id
1 'polypeptide(L)'
;MSGEDTEIIIKGELHSSRGDLAHERKLLVEGVDHLVLEGPEREAEYGLLQTWYAFAMLLTNYLFFRILQTDSSVLEDIAEAQDAEVTKTRESDASVLENSHILARIGAAALFLVLFFAAALFGIAEIHIYGVPLLIASAILPVLLLRIHESNRSAGSRDEQMAQLIIDAAEDGGRVVAVVGDDHADPVIDHLPEGIDVVREVPKYPWYSWQHAKDIAYPSFVFVSVLWIVYTLFVAYARFAWTLS
;
A
#
# COMPACT_ATOMS: atom_id res chain seq x y z
N MET A 1 -24.35 13.44 -23.08
CA MET A 1 -23.33 14.48 -23.32
C MET A 1 -22.17 13.78 -24.00
N SER A 2 -21.58 14.38 -25.03
CA SER A 2 -20.54 13.79 -25.86
C SER A 2 -19.24 13.67 -25.07
N GLY A 3 -18.77 12.45 -24.81
CA GLY A 3 -17.47 12.16 -24.19
C GLY A 3 -16.30 12.35 -25.16
N GLU A 4 -16.22 13.50 -25.84
CA GLU A 4 -15.18 13.75 -26.85
C GLU A 4 -13.93 14.47 -26.29
N ASP A 5 -13.92 14.95 -25.04
CA ASP A 5 -12.79 15.70 -24.46
C ASP A 5 -12.28 15.14 -23.10
N THR A 6 -12.44 13.84 -22.85
CA THR A 6 -11.84 13.20 -21.65
C THR A 6 -10.86 12.11 -22.07
N GLU A 7 -9.58 12.28 -21.73
CA GLU A 7 -8.55 11.25 -21.90
C GLU A 7 -8.35 10.54 -20.55
N ILE A 8 -8.59 9.23 -20.49
CA ILE A 8 -8.40 8.45 -19.27
C ILE A 8 -7.27 7.46 -19.47
N ILE A 9 -6.24 7.57 -18.64
CA ILE A 9 -5.09 6.66 -18.61
C ILE A 9 -5.10 5.91 -17.28
N ILE A 10 -5.17 4.59 -17.35
CA ILE A 10 -5.00 3.72 -16.17
C ILE A 10 -3.64 3.03 -16.29
N LYS A 11 -2.71 3.47 -15.43
CA LYS A 11 -1.34 2.98 -15.39
C LYS A 11 -1.19 1.94 -14.26
N GLY A 12 -1.04 0.67 -14.66
CA GLY A 12 -0.68 -0.42 -13.77
C GLY A 12 0.79 -0.36 -13.39
N GLU A 13 1.12 -0.39 -12.10
CA GLU A 13 2.48 -0.28 -11.59
C GLU A 13 2.92 -1.48 -10.77
N LEU A 14 4.24 -1.67 -10.73
CA LEU A 14 4.90 -2.40 -9.66
C LEU A 14 5.43 -1.36 -8.68
N HIS A 15 4.90 -1.28 -7.46
CA HIS A 15 5.25 -0.22 -6.49
C HIS A 15 6.75 -0.07 -6.17
N SER A 16 7.59 -1.06 -6.50
CA SER A 16 9.05 -1.00 -6.30
C SER A 16 9.85 -0.66 -7.57
N SER A 17 9.16 -0.41 -8.68
CA SER A 17 9.74 -0.24 -10.01
C SER A 17 10.09 1.21 -10.27
N ARG A 18 11.40 1.49 -10.40
CA ARG A 18 11.88 2.82 -10.78
C ARG A 18 11.51 3.18 -12.21
N GLY A 19 11.37 2.18 -13.07
CA GLY A 19 10.92 2.37 -14.45
C GLY A 19 9.47 2.83 -14.53
N ASP A 20 8.60 2.27 -13.68
CA ASP A 20 7.21 2.69 -13.57
C ASP A 20 7.11 4.12 -13.05
N LEU A 21 7.77 4.43 -11.92
CA LEU A 21 7.80 5.80 -11.39
C LEU A 21 8.32 6.82 -12.42
N ALA A 22 9.39 6.48 -13.15
CA ALA A 22 9.94 7.38 -14.18
C ALA A 22 8.95 7.63 -15.33
N HIS A 23 8.11 6.65 -15.65
CA HIS A 23 7.12 6.78 -16.69
C HIS A 23 5.86 7.49 -16.23
N GLU A 24 5.38 7.22 -15.01
CA GLU A 24 4.27 7.97 -14.41
C GLU A 24 4.61 9.46 -14.35
N ARG A 25 5.84 9.81 -13.97
CA ARG A 25 6.31 11.20 -14.05
C ARG A 25 6.24 11.77 -15.47
N LYS A 26 6.56 10.96 -16.49
CA LYS A 26 6.47 11.40 -17.89
C LYS A 26 5.02 11.63 -18.31
N LEU A 27 4.11 10.72 -17.91
CA LEU A 27 2.68 10.90 -18.13
C LEU A 27 2.22 12.21 -17.52
N LEU A 28 2.50 12.47 -16.24
CA LEU A 28 2.03 13.71 -15.60
C LEU A 28 2.65 14.99 -16.20
N VAL A 29 3.91 14.94 -16.63
CA VAL A 29 4.57 16.10 -17.29
C VAL A 29 3.98 16.42 -18.66
N GLU A 30 3.33 15.46 -19.32
CA GLU A 30 2.61 15.71 -20.58
C GLU A 30 1.29 16.47 -20.37
N GLY A 31 0.87 16.68 -19.12
CA GLY A 31 -0.35 17.37 -18.68
C GLY A 31 -1.19 16.46 -17.78
N VAL A 32 -1.83 16.98 -16.75
CA VAL A 32 -2.81 16.21 -15.96
C VAL A 32 -3.80 17.20 -15.38
N ASP A 33 -5.09 16.87 -15.45
CA ASP A 33 -6.15 17.66 -14.82
C ASP A 33 -6.63 16.96 -13.54
N HIS A 34 -6.69 15.62 -13.57
CA HIS A 34 -7.05 14.80 -12.41
C HIS A 34 -6.07 13.63 -12.24
N LEU A 35 -5.46 13.53 -11.06
CA LEU A 35 -4.60 12.43 -10.66
C LEU A 35 -5.31 11.56 -9.62
N VAL A 36 -5.55 10.30 -9.94
CA VAL A 36 -6.15 9.33 -9.01
C VAL A 36 -5.10 8.34 -8.53
N LEU A 37 -4.91 8.24 -7.21
CA LEU A 37 -3.88 7.39 -6.61
C LEU A 37 -4.42 6.36 -5.60
N GLU A 38 -3.74 5.22 -5.55
CA GLU A 38 -3.84 4.30 -4.44
C GLU A 38 -3.13 4.84 -3.19
N GLY A 39 -3.87 5.19 -2.13
CA GLY A 39 -3.22 5.72 -0.93
C GLY A 39 -4.16 6.37 0.09
N PRO A 40 -3.63 6.74 1.27
CA PRO A 40 -4.33 7.58 2.23
C PRO A 40 -4.22 9.07 1.87
N GLU A 41 -5.31 9.82 2.00
CA GLU A 41 -5.37 11.29 1.85
C GLU A 41 -4.67 12.01 3.01
N ARG A 42 -4.87 11.51 4.23
CA ARG A 42 -4.29 12.08 5.45
C ARG A 42 -3.65 11.01 6.34
N GLU A 43 -2.80 11.49 7.24
CA GLU A 43 -2.23 10.65 8.28
C GLU A 43 -3.32 10.05 9.18
N ALA A 44 -3.10 8.81 9.59
CA ALA A 44 -4.02 8.08 10.45
C ALA A 44 -3.91 8.53 11.91
N GLU A 45 -5.06 8.80 12.53
CA GLU A 45 -5.16 9.01 13.97
C GLU A 45 -5.68 7.72 14.63
N TYR A 46 -4.89 7.16 15.53
CA TYR A 46 -5.24 5.89 16.19
C TYR A 46 -5.71 6.12 17.62
N GLY A 47 -6.88 5.58 17.95
CA GLY A 47 -7.38 5.49 19.32
C GLY A 47 -6.60 4.48 20.17
N LEU A 48 -6.79 4.54 21.49
CA LEU A 48 -6.06 3.70 22.45
C LEU A 48 -6.20 2.18 22.18
N LEU A 49 -7.39 1.73 21.77
CA LEU A 49 -7.65 0.33 21.42
C LEU A 49 -7.04 -0.09 20.08
N GLN A 50 -6.61 0.86 19.25
CA GLN A 50 -6.00 0.63 17.93
C GLN A 50 -4.47 0.67 17.99
N THR A 51 -3.86 0.83 19.18
CA THR A 51 -2.39 0.91 19.35
C THR A 51 -1.63 -0.27 18.73
N TRP A 52 -2.19 -1.49 18.83
CA TRP A 52 -1.59 -2.67 18.20
C TRP A 52 -1.51 -2.52 16.68
N TYR A 53 -2.54 -1.93 16.07
CA TYR A 53 -2.63 -1.71 14.64
C TYR A 53 -1.74 -0.55 14.21
N ALA A 54 -1.71 0.54 14.98
CA ALA A 54 -0.77 1.63 14.79
C ALA A 54 0.68 1.13 14.77
N PHE A 55 1.02 0.22 15.69
CA PHE A 55 2.34 -0.40 15.75
C PHE A 55 2.60 -1.36 14.58
N ALA A 56 1.60 -2.15 14.17
CA ALA A 56 1.71 -3.00 12.98
C ALA A 56 1.92 -2.17 11.69
N MET A 57 1.19 -1.06 11.55
CA MET A 57 1.34 -0.11 10.44
C MET A 57 2.69 0.60 10.48
N LEU A 58 3.17 1.00 11.67
CA LEU A 58 4.51 1.56 11.84
C LEU A 58 5.57 0.57 11.34
N LEU A 59 5.53 -0.68 11.80
CA LEU A 59 6.46 -1.71 11.36
C LEU A 59 6.34 -1.97 9.85
N THR A 60 5.12 -2.04 9.33
CA THR A 60 4.87 -2.31 7.90
C THR A 60 5.40 -1.17 7.03
N ASN A 61 5.08 0.08 7.38
CA ASN A 61 5.51 1.26 6.61
C ASN A 61 7.03 1.46 6.69
N TYR A 62 7.63 1.39 7.87
CA TYR A 62 9.07 1.65 8.04
C TYR A 62 9.96 0.50 7.58
N LEU A 63 9.54 -0.74 7.81
CA LEU A 63 10.36 -1.89 7.43
C LEU A 63 10.09 -2.34 5.99
N PHE A 64 8.89 -2.16 5.46
CA PHE A 64 8.54 -2.69 4.14
C PHE A 64 8.35 -1.59 3.12
N PHE A 65 7.28 -0.81 3.23
CA PHE A 65 6.87 0.08 2.15
C PHE A 65 7.93 1.15 1.87
N ARG A 66 8.43 1.85 2.89
CA ARG A 66 9.43 2.90 2.70
C ARG A 66 10.77 2.41 2.15
N ILE A 67 11.13 1.15 2.40
CA ILE A 67 12.40 0.59 1.93
C ILE A 67 12.23 0.00 0.53
N LEU A 68 11.16 -0.75 0.31
CA LEU A 68 10.96 -1.57 -0.88
C LEU A 68 10.21 -0.84 -1.99
N GLN A 69 9.38 0.15 -1.69
CA GLN A 69 8.58 0.88 -2.67
C GLN A 69 9.27 2.18 -3.08
N THR A 70 8.97 2.62 -4.30
CA THR A 70 9.31 3.95 -4.79
C THR A 70 8.40 4.99 -4.16
N ASP A 71 8.92 6.21 -4.01
CA ASP A 71 8.20 7.32 -3.41
C ASP A 71 7.25 7.96 -4.44
N SER A 72 5.94 7.72 -4.29
CA SER A 72 4.90 8.25 -5.17
C SER A 72 4.53 9.70 -4.86
N SER A 73 5.00 10.29 -3.75
CA SER A 73 4.70 11.70 -3.42
C SER A 73 5.16 12.68 -4.51
N VAL A 74 6.19 12.32 -5.27
CA VAL A 74 6.65 13.10 -6.42
C VAL A 74 5.60 13.20 -7.54
N LEU A 75 4.66 12.27 -7.63
CA LEU A 75 3.56 12.33 -8.59
C LEU A 75 2.55 13.40 -8.17
N GLU A 76 2.25 13.47 -6.88
CA GLU A 76 1.41 14.50 -6.27
C GLU A 76 2.03 15.89 -6.48
N ASP A 77 3.33 16.04 -6.19
CA ASP A 77 4.06 17.29 -6.42
C ASP A 77 3.96 17.79 -7.87
N ILE A 78 4.00 16.88 -8.86
CA ILE A 78 3.92 17.22 -10.29
C ILE A 78 2.48 17.60 -10.69
N ALA A 79 1.48 16.94 -10.13
CA ALA A 79 0.08 17.23 -10.38
C ALA A 79 -0.31 18.59 -9.76
N GLU A 80 0.04 18.80 -8.49
CA GLU A 80 -0.20 20.07 -7.78
C GLU A 80 0.49 21.26 -8.47
N ALA A 81 1.71 21.06 -9.00
CA ALA A 81 2.42 22.10 -9.75
C ALA A 81 1.74 22.49 -11.08
N GLN A 82 0.77 21.71 -11.54
CA GLN A 82 -0.04 21.96 -12.74
C GLN A 82 -1.49 22.34 -12.38
N ASP A 83 -1.77 22.64 -11.11
CA ASP A 83 -3.12 22.93 -10.58
C ASP A 83 -4.12 21.77 -10.80
N ALA A 84 -3.63 20.53 -10.90
CA ALA A 84 -4.44 19.33 -11.05
C ALA A 84 -5.05 18.88 -9.71
N GLU A 85 -6.23 18.27 -9.76
CA GLU A 85 -6.85 17.68 -8.59
C GLU A 85 -6.25 16.31 -8.28
N VAL A 86 -5.83 16.08 -7.03
CA VAL A 86 -5.29 14.81 -6.57
C VAL A 86 -6.29 14.12 -5.65
N THR A 87 -6.78 12.97 -6.06
CA THR A 87 -7.78 12.19 -5.31
C THR A 87 -7.22 10.82 -4.95
N LYS A 88 -7.44 10.36 -3.71
CA LYS A 88 -6.91 9.07 -3.24
C LYS A 88 -8.01 8.15 -2.75
N THR A 89 -7.75 6.86 -2.83
CA THR A 89 -8.75 5.81 -2.50
C THR A 89 -9.16 5.71 -1.04
N ARG A 90 -8.43 6.30 -0.09
CA ARG A 90 -8.71 6.12 1.33
C ARG A 90 -8.50 7.42 2.09
N GLU A 91 -9.38 7.71 3.04
CA GLU A 91 -9.21 8.85 3.94
C GLU A 91 -7.90 8.73 4.75
N SER A 92 -7.66 7.59 5.38
CA SER A 92 -6.43 7.32 6.12
C SER A 92 -6.12 5.83 6.20
N ASP A 93 -4.92 5.46 6.63
CA ASP A 93 -4.61 4.03 6.87
C ASP A 93 -5.44 3.41 8.02
N ALA A 94 -6.03 4.22 8.92
CA ALA A 94 -6.95 3.71 9.94
C ALA A 94 -8.26 3.18 9.31
N SER A 95 -8.66 3.70 8.14
CA SER A 95 -9.90 3.32 7.47
C SER A 95 -9.96 1.82 7.16
N VAL A 96 -8.81 1.20 6.86
CA VAL A 96 -8.71 -0.26 6.62
C VAL A 96 -9.21 -1.05 7.83
N LEU A 97 -8.83 -0.63 9.04
CA LEU A 97 -9.30 -1.23 10.28
C LEU A 97 -10.74 -0.81 10.60
N GLU A 98 -11.06 0.46 10.45
CA GLU A 98 -12.35 1.07 10.83
C GLU A 98 -13.51 0.70 9.93
N ASN A 99 -13.22 0.33 8.69
CA ASN A 99 -14.21 -0.16 7.75
C ASN A 99 -14.39 -1.66 7.87
N SER A 100 -13.39 -2.42 8.36
CA SER A 100 -13.44 -3.88 8.45
C SER A 100 -14.54 -4.43 9.37
N HIS A 101 -15.07 -5.63 9.09
CA HIS A 101 -16.03 -6.29 9.98
C HIS A 101 -15.41 -6.59 11.36
N ILE A 102 -16.21 -6.51 12.43
CA ILE A 102 -15.70 -6.65 13.81
C ILE A 102 -14.94 -7.96 14.04
N LEU A 103 -15.39 -9.07 13.45
CA LEU A 103 -14.70 -10.36 13.55
C LEU A 103 -13.33 -10.35 12.86
N ALA A 104 -13.19 -9.64 11.74
CA ALA A 104 -11.91 -9.50 11.05
C ALA A 104 -10.94 -8.67 11.91
N ARG A 105 -11.42 -7.61 12.57
CA ARG A 105 -10.61 -6.81 13.50
C ARG A 105 -10.12 -7.64 14.69
N ILE A 106 -11.00 -8.41 15.31
CA ILE A 106 -10.64 -9.29 16.43
C ILE A 106 -9.64 -10.36 15.97
N GLY A 107 -9.88 -10.97 14.81
CA GLY A 107 -8.97 -11.96 14.22
C GLY A 107 -7.58 -11.39 13.93
N ALA A 108 -7.51 -10.20 13.31
CA ALA A 108 -6.26 -9.50 13.04
C ALA A 108 -5.52 -9.14 14.33
N ALA A 109 -6.21 -8.60 15.33
CA ALA A 109 -5.62 -8.25 16.62
C ALA A 109 -5.07 -9.49 17.34
N ALA A 110 -5.84 -10.59 17.39
CA ALA A 110 -5.40 -11.84 17.99
C ALA A 110 -4.18 -12.42 17.25
N LEU A 111 -4.21 -12.39 15.91
CA LEU A 111 -3.09 -12.85 15.08
C LEU A 111 -1.82 -12.02 15.33
N PHE A 112 -1.95 -10.68 15.37
CA PHE A 112 -0.85 -9.78 15.72
C PHE A 112 -0.24 -10.17 17.06
N LEU A 113 -1.06 -10.25 18.12
CA LEU A 113 -0.60 -10.51 19.48
C LEU A 113 0.08 -11.88 19.59
N VAL A 114 -0.55 -12.93 19.06
CA VAL A 114 0.01 -14.29 19.12
C VAL A 114 1.37 -14.37 18.44
N LEU A 115 1.50 -13.83 17.22
CA LEU A 115 2.76 -13.86 16.48
C LEU A 115 3.83 -13.00 17.13
N PHE A 116 3.46 -11.81 17.61
CA PHE A 116 4.36 -10.88 18.27
C PHE A 116 4.92 -11.45 19.58
N PHE A 117 4.06 -12.03 20.43
CA PHE A 117 4.51 -12.68 21.67
C PHE A 117 5.31 -13.96 21.38
N ALA A 118 4.92 -14.75 20.38
CA ALA A 118 5.70 -15.91 19.96
C ALA A 118 7.11 -15.49 19.52
N ALA A 119 7.25 -14.41 18.75
CA ALA A 119 8.54 -13.86 18.35
C ALA A 119 9.41 -13.49 19.56
N ALA A 120 8.82 -12.88 20.60
CA ALA A 120 9.52 -12.58 21.85
C ALA A 120 10.01 -13.84 22.56
N LEU A 121 9.14 -14.85 22.71
CA LEU A 121 9.47 -16.12 23.37
C LEU A 121 10.62 -16.86 22.66
N PHE A 122 10.58 -16.92 21.32
CA PHE A 122 11.69 -17.50 20.55
C PHE A 122 12.99 -16.71 20.70
N GLY A 123 12.92 -15.39 20.79
CA GLY A 123 14.09 -14.54 21.07
C GLY A 123 14.68 -14.74 22.47
N ILE A 124 13.83 -14.92 23.48
CA ILE A 124 14.23 -15.24 24.85
C ILE A 124 14.88 -16.62 24.91
N ALA A 125 14.33 -17.60 24.19
CA ALA A 125 14.87 -18.97 24.08
C ALA A 125 16.11 -19.10 23.17
N GLU A 126 16.63 -17.98 22.65
CA GLU A 126 17.80 -17.92 21.77
C GLU A 126 17.62 -18.60 20.40
N ILE A 127 16.38 -18.87 19.99
CA ILE A 127 16.03 -19.51 18.72
C ILE A 127 15.67 -18.43 17.68
N HIS A 128 16.61 -17.54 17.43
CA HIS A 128 16.40 -16.32 16.62
C HIS A 128 15.90 -16.59 15.19
N ILE A 129 16.26 -17.74 14.61
CA ILE A 129 15.85 -18.12 13.25
C ILE A 129 14.33 -18.22 13.07
N TYR A 130 13.57 -18.49 14.15
CA TYR A 130 12.11 -18.50 14.12
C TYR A 130 11.48 -17.19 14.60
N GLY A 131 12.14 -16.47 15.51
CA GLY A 131 11.59 -15.21 16.02
C GLY A 131 11.59 -14.08 14.99
N VAL A 132 12.61 -13.99 14.13
CA VAL A 132 12.66 -12.99 13.04
C VAL A 132 11.45 -13.11 12.08
N PRO A 133 11.19 -14.28 11.44
CA PRO A 133 10.05 -14.41 10.54
C PRO A 133 8.71 -14.25 11.26
N LEU A 134 8.61 -14.61 12.55
CA LEU A 134 7.39 -14.36 13.34
C LEU A 134 7.16 -12.87 13.61
N LEU A 135 8.21 -12.09 13.87
CA LEU A 135 8.09 -10.64 14.02
C LEU A 135 7.62 -10.00 12.70
N ILE A 136 8.20 -10.41 11.57
CA ILE A 136 7.73 -10.00 10.24
C ILE A 136 6.25 -10.35 10.04
N ALA A 137 5.91 -11.62 10.27
CA ALA A 137 4.55 -12.12 10.08
C ALA A 137 3.56 -11.38 10.99
N SER A 138 3.97 -11.00 12.21
CA SER A 138 3.13 -10.23 13.13
C SER A 138 2.77 -8.85 12.59
N ALA A 139 3.66 -8.19 11.84
CA ALA A 139 3.37 -6.89 11.23
C ALA A 139 2.52 -7.06 9.95
N ILE A 140 2.93 -7.96 9.06
CA ILE A 140 2.33 -8.07 7.72
C ILE A 140 0.98 -8.79 7.74
N LEU A 141 0.89 -9.98 8.34
CA LEU A 141 -0.28 -10.86 8.16
C LEU A 141 -1.59 -10.25 8.68
N PRO A 142 -1.61 -9.58 9.86
CA PRO A 142 -2.82 -8.90 10.32
C PRO A 142 -3.28 -7.79 9.37
N VAL A 143 -2.34 -7.01 8.82
CA VAL A 143 -2.64 -5.94 7.86
C VAL A 143 -3.15 -6.52 6.55
N LEU A 144 -2.51 -7.57 6.03
CA LEU A 144 -2.98 -8.28 4.83
C LEU A 144 -4.36 -8.90 5.03
N LEU A 145 -4.63 -9.49 6.21
CA LEU A 145 -5.95 -10.05 6.51
C LEU A 145 -7.04 -8.97 6.43
N LEU A 146 -6.79 -7.78 6.97
CA LEU A 146 -7.72 -6.67 6.90
C LEU A 146 -7.88 -6.14 5.47
N ARG A 147 -6.77 -5.98 4.73
CA ARG A 147 -6.79 -5.52 3.32
C ARG A 147 -7.52 -6.51 2.40
N ILE A 148 -7.25 -7.81 2.53
CA ILE A 148 -7.96 -8.86 1.77
C ILE A 148 -9.45 -8.87 2.12
N HIS A 149 -9.79 -8.68 3.40
CA HIS A 149 -11.18 -8.58 3.82
C HIS A 149 -11.89 -7.36 3.22
N GLU A 150 -11.20 -6.23 3.10
CA GLU A 150 -11.68 -5.00 2.45
C GLU A 150 -11.86 -5.20 0.94
N SER A 151 -10.87 -5.78 0.26
CA SER A 151 -10.93 -6.05 -1.19
C SER A 151 -12.03 -7.03 -1.58
N ASN A 152 -12.30 -8.07 -0.77
CA ASN A 152 -13.29 -9.11 -1.08
C ASN A 152 -14.75 -8.71 -0.76
N ARG A 153 -15.03 -7.43 -0.48
CA ARG A 153 -16.40 -6.98 -0.22
C ARG A 153 -17.21 -6.99 -1.50
N SER A 154 -18.44 -7.51 -1.41
CA SER A 154 -19.36 -7.61 -2.55
C SER A 154 -19.90 -6.25 -3.03
N ALA A 155 -19.74 -5.19 -2.24
CA ALA A 155 -20.08 -3.82 -2.57
C ALA A 155 -19.11 -2.90 -1.83
N GLY A 156 -18.61 -1.87 -2.52
CA GLY A 156 -17.57 -0.98 -2.03
C GLY A 156 -16.20 -1.66 -1.98
N SER A 157 -15.89 -2.52 -2.96
CA SER A 157 -14.54 -3.07 -3.10
C SER A 157 -13.54 -1.95 -3.42
N ARG A 158 -12.24 -2.18 -3.20
CA ARG A 158 -11.21 -1.18 -3.52
C ARG A 158 -11.17 -0.83 -5.00
N ASP A 159 -11.38 -1.82 -5.86
CA ASP A 159 -11.36 -1.67 -7.30
C ASP A 159 -12.59 -0.87 -7.77
N GLU A 160 -13.75 -1.13 -7.17
CA GLU A 160 -14.98 -0.36 -7.39
C GLU A 160 -14.86 1.10 -6.91
N GLN A 161 -14.24 1.33 -5.74
CA GLN A 161 -13.98 2.68 -5.24
C GLN A 161 -13.05 3.45 -6.18
N MET A 162 -11.97 2.81 -6.65
CA MET A 162 -11.05 3.41 -7.61
C MET A 162 -11.76 3.73 -8.93
N ALA A 163 -12.58 2.81 -9.45
CA ALA A 163 -13.36 3.04 -10.65
C ALA A 163 -14.32 4.23 -10.48
N GLN A 164 -14.97 4.36 -9.32
CA GLN A 164 -15.84 5.49 -9.03
C GLN A 164 -15.07 6.82 -9.01
N LEU A 165 -13.88 6.87 -8.39
CA LEU A 165 -13.04 8.08 -8.41
C LEU A 165 -12.64 8.49 -9.84
N ILE A 166 -12.38 7.52 -10.72
CA ILE A 166 -12.08 7.77 -12.12
C ILE A 166 -13.31 8.29 -12.86
N ILE A 167 -14.50 7.74 -12.59
CA ILE A 167 -15.77 8.21 -13.17
C ILE A 167 -16.04 9.66 -12.73
N ASP A 168 -15.92 9.94 -11.44
CA ASP A 168 -16.15 11.28 -10.88
C ASP A 168 -15.18 12.29 -11.52
N ALA A 169 -13.89 11.96 -11.61
CA ALA A 169 -12.89 12.79 -12.30
C ALA A 169 -13.19 12.96 -13.81
N ALA A 170 -13.73 11.93 -14.46
CA ALA A 170 -14.08 12.00 -15.87
C ALA A 170 -15.30 12.87 -16.17
N GLU A 171 -16.21 13.08 -15.20
CA GLU A 171 -17.36 13.98 -15.32
C GLU A 171 -16.94 15.45 -15.43
N ASP A 172 -15.83 15.82 -14.81
CA ASP A 172 -15.24 17.17 -14.87
C ASP A 172 -14.49 17.42 -16.20
N GLY A 173 -14.16 16.35 -16.94
CA GLY A 173 -13.49 16.40 -18.24
C GLY A 173 -11.95 16.48 -18.13
N GLY A 174 -11.28 16.59 -19.29
CA GLY A 174 -9.81 16.73 -19.32
C GLY A 174 -9.06 15.40 -19.21
N ARG A 175 -7.80 15.46 -18.76
CA ARG A 175 -6.88 14.33 -18.72
C ARG A 175 -6.83 13.73 -17.31
N VAL A 176 -7.42 12.54 -17.17
CA VAL A 176 -7.43 11.74 -15.95
C VAL A 176 -6.31 10.71 -16.02
N VAL A 177 -5.38 10.74 -15.06
CA VAL A 177 -4.33 9.73 -14.91
C VAL A 177 -4.53 9.00 -13.60
N ALA A 178 -4.84 7.71 -13.66
CA ALA A 178 -4.94 6.84 -12.51
C ALA A 178 -3.71 5.93 -12.41
N VAL A 179 -3.03 5.92 -11.26
CA VAL A 179 -1.90 5.02 -10.98
C VAL A 179 -2.31 3.99 -9.94
N VAL A 180 -2.28 2.73 -10.35
CA VAL A 180 -2.84 1.60 -9.60
C VAL A 180 -1.88 0.40 -9.63
N GLY A 181 -1.91 -0.47 -8.63
CA GLY A 181 -1.15 -1.71 -8.69
C GLY A 181 -1.58 -2.55 -9.91
N ASP A 182 -0.66 -3.15 -10.65
CA ASP A 182 -1.01 -3.85 -11.92
C ASP A 182 -2.08 -4.95 -11.73
N ASP A 183 -2.07 -5.65 -10.59
CA ASP A 183 -3.07 -6.66 -10.24
C ASP A 183 -4.49 -6.07 -10.10
N HIS A 184 -4.61 -4.75 -9.89
CA HIS A 184 -5.87 -4.02 -9.75
C HIS A 184 -6.29 -3.29 -11.04
N ALA A 185 -5.39 -3.13 -12.02
CA ALA A 185 -5.69 -2.33 -13.23
C ALA A 185 -6.85 -2.90 -14.06
N ASP A 186 -6.81 -4.19 -14.39
CA ASP A 186 -7.89 -4.84 -15.16
C ASP A 186 -9.21 -4.90 -14.35
N PRO A 187 -9.21 -5.32 -13.06
CA PRO A 187 -10.40 -5.23 -12.22
C PRO A 187 -11.03 -3.84 -12.13
N VAL A 188 -10.24 -2.77 -12.06
CA VAL A 188 -10.76 -1.39 -12.05
C VAL A 188 -11.45 -1.06 -13.37
N ILE A 189 -10.83 -1.42 -14.50
CA ILE A 189 -11.43 -1.22 -15.84
C ILE A 189 -12.76 -1.97 -15.96
N ASP A 190 -12.85 -3.20 -15.45
CA ASP A 190 -14.06 -4.01 -15.50
C ASP A 190 -15.25 -3.39 -14.74
N HIS A 191 -15.00 -2.47 -13.80
CA HIS A 191 -16.04 -1.72 -13.08
C HIS A 191 -16.45 -0.41 -13.79
N LEU A 192 -15.75 0.01 -14.83
CA LEU A 192 -16.11 1.22 -15.59
C LEU A 192 -17.31 0.94 -16.53
N PRO A 193 -18.18 1.94 -16.76
CA PRO A 193 -19.28 1.83 -17.72
C PRO A 193 -18.79 1.52 -19.14
N GLU A 194 -19.55 0.72 -19.90
CA GLU A 194 -19.22 0.24 -21.28
C GLU A 194 -19.09 1.35 -22.36
N GLY A 195 -18.99 2.63 -21.99
CA GLY A 195 -18.83 3.76 -22.91
C GLY A 195 -17.64 4.67 -22.60
N ILE A 196 -16.84 4.38 -21.56
CA ILE A 196 -15.64 5.12 -21.23
C ILE A 196 -14.45 4.49 -21.98
N ASP A 197 -13.80 5.26 -22.86
CA ASP A 197 -12.57 4.80 -23.52
C ASP A 197 -11.37 5.03 -22.60
N VAL A 198 -10.58 3.97 -22.38
CA VAL A 198 -9.48 3.97 -21.42
C VAL A 198 -8.22 3.46 -22.08
N VAL A 199 -7.13 4.21 -21.92
CA VAL A 199 -5.79 3.76 -22.27
C VAL A 199 -5.21 3.02 -21.07
N ARG A 200 -5.26 1.68 -21.11
CA ARG A 200 -4.52 0.86 -20.15
C ARG A 200 -3.02 0.85 -20.49
N GLU A 201 -2.20 1.25 -19.54
CA GLU A 201 -0.76 1.06 -19.62
C GLU A 201 -0.25 0.02 -18.61
N VAL A 202 0.48 -0.98 -19.10
CA VAL A 202 1.08 -2.04 -18.28
C VAL A 202 2.40 -1.60 -17.65
N PRO A 203 2.91 -2.32 -16.62
CA PRO A 203 4.22 -2.06 -16.04
C PRO A 203 5.35 -2.03 -17.08
N LYS A 204 6.34 -1.16 -16.86
CA LYS A 204 7.49 -1.01 -17.77
C LYS A 204 8.30 -2.27 -17.99
N TYR A 205 8.29 -3.15 -17.01
CA TYR A 205 8.83 -4.50 -17.12
C TYR A 205 8.10 -5.41 -16.15
N PRO A 206 8.03 -6.72 -16.45
CA PRO A 206 7.41 -7.67 -15.56
C PRO A 206 8.19 -7.80 -14.25
N TRP A 207 7.52 -8.25 -13.19
CA TRP A 207 8.09 -8.45 -11.86
C TRP A 207 9.26 -9.47 -11.84
N TYR A 208 9.28 -10.42 -12.77
CA TYR A 208 10.36 -11.41 -12.91
C TYR A 208 11.53 -10.93 -13.80
N SER A 209 11.53 -9.66 -14.22
CA SER A 209 12.60 -9.11 -15.05
C SER A 209 13.89 -8.84 -14.27
N TRP A 210 15.00 -8.78 -15.01
CA TRP A 210 16.29 -8.38 -14.45
C TRP A 210 16.30 -6.92 -13.99
N GLN A 211 15.52 -6.06 -14.63
CA GLN A 211 15.34 -4.66 -14.26
C GLN A 211 14.67 -4.55 -12.88
N HIS A 212 13.56 -5.27 -12.67
CA HIS A 212 12.91 -5.31 -11.38
C HIS A 212 13.82 -5.88 -10.29
N ALA A 213 14.55 -6.97 -10.60
CA ALA A 213 15.51 -7.55 -9.66
C ALA A 213 16.58 -6.53 -9.21
N LYS A 214 17.04 -5.65 -10.10
CA LYS A 214 17.98 -4.57 -9.75
C LYS A 214 17.36 -3.53 -8.83
N ASP A 215 16.11 -3.15 -9.09
CA ASP A 215 15.42 -2.16 -8.27
C ASP A 215 15.25 -2.63 -6.83
N ILE A 216 14.92 -3.92 -6.63
CA ILE A 216 14.67 -4.47 -5.30
C ILE A 216 15.92 -5.00 -4.61
N ALA A 217 17.05 -5.23 -5.31
CA ALA A 217 18.23 -5.88 -4.73
C ALA A 217 18.82 -5.08 -3.55
N TYR A 218 19.08 -3.80 -3.74
CA TYR A 218 19.60 -2.94 -2.68
C TYR A 218 18.57 -2.70 -1.55
N PRO A 219 17.32 -2.30 -1.86
CA PRO A 219 16.23 -2.28 -0.89
C PRO A 219 16.11 -3.55 -0.04
N SER A 220 16.19 -4.73 -0.65
CA SER A 220 16.09 -6.02 0.06
C SER A 220 17.25 -6.21 1.04
N PHE A 221 18.47 -5.83 0.64
CA PHE A 221 19.63 -5.86 1.53
C PHE A 221 19.46 -4.91 2.73
N VAL A 222 18.99 -3.68 2.47
CA VAL A 222 18.70 -2.69 3.52
C VAL A 222 17.60 -3.20 4.44
N PHE A 223 16.52 -3.74 3.88
CA PHE A 223 15.40 -4.32 4.61
C PHE A 223 15.88 -5.40 5.59
N VAL A 224 16.63 -6.40 5.12
CA VAL A 224 17.17 -7.47 5.96
C VAL A 224 18.08 -6.92 7.06
N SER A 225 18.89 -5.91 6.75
CA SER A 225 19.80 -5.28 7.70
C SER A 225 19.05 -4.54 8.81
N VAL A 226 18.06 -3.71 8.44
CA VAL A 226 17.23 -2.95 9.40
C VAL A 226 16.41 -3.91 10.24
N LEU A 227 15.79 -4.92 9.63
CA LEU A 227 15.02 -5.94 10.31
C LEU A 227 15.86 -6.67 11.37
N TRP A 228 17.11 -7.02 11.06
CA TRP A 228 18.00 -7.67 12.01
C TRP A 228 18.29 -6.80 13.24
N ILE A 229 18.54 -5.50 13.03
CA ILE A 229 18.76 -4.53 14.11
C ILE A 229 17.50 -4.40 14.97
N VAL A 230 16.34 -4.20 14.33
CA VAL A 230 15.05 -4.05 15.03
C VAL A 230 14.71 -5.29 15.84
N TYR A 231 14.89 -6.48 15.27
CA TYR A 231 14.66 -7.73 15.98
C TYR A 231 15.63 -7.89 17.17
N THR A 232 16.90 -7.52 17.01
CA THR A 232 17.88 -7.57 18.11
C THR A 232 17.46 -6.67 19.27
N LEU A 233 17.04 -5.43 18.98
CA LEU A 233 16.54 -4.49 19.98
C LEU A 233 15.26 -5.00 20.65
N PHE A 234 14.35 -5.55 19.85
CA PHE A 234 13.12 -6.17 20.34
C PHE A 234 13.40 -7.31 21.33
N VAL A 235 14.34 -8.21 21.01
CA VAL A 235 14.72 -9.30 21.92
C VAL A 235 15.39 -8.78 23.18
N ALA A 236 16.26 -7.77 23.08
CA ALA A 236 16.89 -7.16 24.24
C ALA A 236 15.84 -6.56 25.20
N TYR A 237 14.85 -5.84 24.65
CA TYR A 237 13.73 -5.32 25.41
C TYR A 237 12.87 -6.43 26.04
N ALA A 238 12.51 -7.46 25.26
CA ALA A 238 11.71 -8.57 25.73
C ALA A 238 12.39 -9.32 26.89
N ARG A 239 13.71 -9.55 26.81
CA ARG A 239 14.50 -10.16 27.89
C ARG A 239 14.49 -9.28 29.13
N PHE A 240 14.73 -7.98 28.98
CA PHE A 240 14.69 -7.03 30.09
C PHE A 240 13.32 -7.04 30.79
N ALA A 241 12.24 -6.96 30.03
CA ALA A 241 10.88 -7.02 30.58
C ALA A 241 10.60 -8.36 31.30
N TRP A 242 11.04 -9.48 30.71
CA TRP A 242 10.91 -10.81 31.31
C TRP A 242 11.67 -10.95 32.64
N THR A 243 12.83 -10.30 32.77
CA THR A 243 13.59 -10.33 34.02
C THR A 243 12.97 -9.51 35.15
N LEU A 244 12.03 -8.60 34.82
CA LEU A 244 11.33 -7.76 35.79
C LEU A 244 9.98 -8.33 36.25
N SER A 245 9.44 -9.33 35.54
CA SER A 245 8.18 -10.03 35.86
C SER A 245 8.41 -11.23 36.76
#